data_AF-A0A359MXR4-F1
#
_entry.id   AF-A0A359MXR4-F1
#
_cell.length_a   1.000
_cell.length_b   1.000
_cell.length_c   1.000
_cell.angle_alpha   90.00
_cell.angle_beta   90.00
_cell.angle_gamma   90.00
#
_symmetry.space_group_name_H-M   'P 1'
#
loop_
_entity.id
_entity.type
_entity.pdbx_description
1 polymer ?
#
loop_
_entity_poly.entity_id
_entity_poly.type
_entity_poly.pdbx_seq_one_letter_code
_entity_poly.pdbx_strand_id
1 'polypeptide(L)'
;MLEQIQLNSTMHHWLRRHKDLVFLPIVKLCAQLQITPVMVTSAGALLGMVSLPLLWIDYRWFALAQLLSLLCDGIDGSLARYTKHPSEFGKQFDYTVDVSIMLLTYSAMMVWLEQPIWVIGLNWYAGLWVVNWLFGKMIQLAPMRLMLTLSILVWLPQLGLALTWAYAVVMSFVLLKALLYKRK
;
A
#
# COMPACT_ATOMS: atom_id res chain seq x y z
N MET A 1 -11.00 -13.38 -21.48
CA MET A 1 -10.85 -13.57 -20.01
C MET A 1 -9.50 -14.18 -19.65
N LEU A 2 -9.08 -15.27 -20.31
CA LEU A 2 -7.74 -15.87 -20.13
C LEU A 2 -6.60 -14.96 -20.62
N GLU A 3 -6.77 -14.26 -21.74
CA GLU A 3 -5.80 -13.25 -22.23
C GLU A 3 -5.59 -12.08 -21.26
N GLN A 4 -6.67 -11.59 -20.64
CA GLN A 4 -6.61 -10.50 -19.66
C GLN A 4 -5.91 -10.93 -18.36
N ILE A 5 -5.98 -12.22 -18.00
CA ILE A 5 -5.28 -12.81 -16.86
C ILE A 5 -3.79 -13.04 -17.19
N GLN A 6 -3.45 -13.43 -18.42
CA GLN A 6 -2.06 -13.58 -18.90
C GLN A 6 -1.33 -12.24 -19.10
N LEU A 7 -2.02 -11.20 -19.58
CA LEU A 7 -1.47 -9.83 -19.66
C LEU A 7 -1.22 -9.23 -18.28
N ASN A 8 -2.10 -9.51 -17.31
CA ASN A 8 -1.90 -9.02 -15.94
C ASN A 8 -0.73 -9.72 -15.24
N SER A 9 -0.51 -11.02 -15.48
CA SER A 9 0.65 -11.72 -14.92
C SER A 9 1.96 -11.19 -15.52
N THR A 10 2.05 -11.03 -16.84
CA THR A 10 3.28 -10.53 -17.50
C THR A 10 3.66 -9.11 -17.07
N MET A 11 2.69 -8.18 -17.01
CA MET A 11 2.97 -6.80 -16.59
C MET A 11 3.33 -6.71 -15.10
N HIS A 12 2.62 -7.43 -14.22
CA HIS A 12 2.95 -7.45 -12.79
C HIS A 12 4.32 -8.09 -12.54
N HIS A 13 4.66 -9.17 -13.24
CA HIS A 13 5.99 -9.77 -13.16
C HIS A 13 7.08 -8.83 -13.70
N TRP A 14 6.80 -8.09 -14.78
CA TRP A 14 7.73 -7.12 -15.34
C TRP A 14 8.00 -5.96 -14.37
N LEU A 15 6.95 -5.33 -13.81
CA LEU A 15 7.07 -4.26 -12.83
C LEU A 15 7.83 -4.73 -11.57
N ARG A 16 7.49 -5.92 -11.06
CA ARG A 16 8.18 -6.51 -9.90
C ARG A 16 9.65 -6.74 -10.19
N ARG A 17 10.01 -7.28 -11.36
CA ARG A 17 11.40 -7.52 -11.73
C ARG A 17 12.20 -6.23 -11.82
N HIS A 18 11.62 -5.17 -12.39
CA HIS A 18 12.28 -3.87 -12.47
C HIS A 18 12.47 -3.25 -11.07
N LYS A 19 11.43 -3.32 -10.21
CA LYS A 19 11.52 -2.90 -8.80
C LYS A 19 12.68 -3.61 -8.08
N ASP A 20 12.76 -4.94 -8.23
CA ASP A 20 13.78 -5.77 -7.57
C ASP A 20 15.20 -5.42 -8.04
N LEU A 21 15.38 -5.07 -9.32
CA LEU A 21 16.66 -4.63 -9.86
C LEU A 21 17.10 -3.28 -9.27
N VAL A 22 16.17 -2.34 -9.12
CA VAL A 22 16.45 -1.02 -8.52
C VAL A 22 16.89 -1.17 -7.06
N PHE A 23 16.25 -2.06 -6.30
CA PHE A 23 16.57 -2.28 -4.89
C PHE A 23 17.73 -3.25 -4.65
N LEU A 24 18.24 -3.93 -5.68
CA LEU A 24 19.29 -4.94 -5.57
C LEU A 24 20.52 -4.51 -4.74
N PRO A 25 21.11 -3.31 -4.89
CA PRO A 25 22.28 -2.92 -4.08
C PRO A 25 21.93 -2.82 -2.59
N ILE A 26 20.77 -2.26 -2.27
CA ILE A 26 20.29 -2.11 -0.90
C ILE A 26 19.97 -3.49 -0.31
N VAL A 27 19.28 -4.33 -1.07
CA VAL A 27 18.92 -5.71 -0.67
C VAL A 27 20.17 -6.55 -0.39
N LYS A 28 21.22 -6.44 -1.20
CA LYS A 28 22.50 -7.13 -0.96
C LYS A 28 23.14 -6.68 0.35
N LEU A 29 23.17 -5.37 0.62
CA LEU A 29 23.70 -4.83 1.86
C LEU A 29 22.89 -5.33 3.07
N CYS A 30 21.55 -5.28 3.00
CA CYS A 30 20.69 -5.81 4.05
C CYS A 30 20.94 -7.30 4.30
N ALA A 31 21.10 -8.10 3.23
CA ALA A 31 21.39 -9.52 3.34
C ALA A 31 22.78 -9.79 3.96
N GLN A 32 23.80 -9.00 3.62
CA GLN A 32 25.13 -9.09 4.24
C GLN A 32 25.10 -8.76 5.73
N LEU A 33 24.26 -7.81 6.13
CA LEU A 33 24.04 -7.42 7.52
C LEU A 33 23.06 -8.34 8.27
N GLN A 34 22.61 -9.44 7.66
CA GLN A 34 21.65 -10.39 8.23
C GLN A 34 20.32 -9.74 8.67
N ILE A 35 19.94 -8.63 8.05
CA ILE A 35 18.67 -7.96 8.32
C ILE A 35 17.53 -8.81 7.75
N THR A 36 16.50 -9.07 8.56
CA THR A 36 15.33 -9.84 8.12
C THR A 36 14.30 -8.96 7.43
N PRO A 37 13.47 -9.50 6.50
CA PRO A 37 12.38 -8.73 5.89
C PRO A 37 11.45 -8.09 6.91
N VAL A 38 11.08 -8.81 7.98
CA VAL A 38 10.21 -8.32 9.06
C VAL A 38 10.80 -7.11 9.78
N MET A 39 12.13 -7.05 9.94
CA MET A 39 12.81 -5.87 10.51
C MET A 39 12.67 -4.66 9.60
N VAL A 40 12.79 -4.84 8.28
CA VAL A 40 12.60 -3.77 7.29
C VAL A 40 11.14 -3.29 7.29
N THR A 41 10.17 -4.22 7.30
CA THR A 41 8.74 -3.88 7.43
C THR A 41 8.48 -3.09 8.71
N SER A 42 9.08 -3.51 9.84
CA SER A 42 8.92 -2.84 11.13
C SER A 42 9.52 -1.44 11.13
N ALA A 43 10.69 -1.25 10.51
CA ALA A 43 11.30 0.06 10.32
C ALA A 43 10.40 0.96 9.44
N GLY A 44 9.84 0.40 8.37
CA GLY A 44 8.84 1.07 7.53
C GLY A 44 7.61 1.48 8.33
N ALA A 45 7.10 0.61 9.20
CA ALA A 45 5.96 0.89 10.08
C ALA A 45 6.26 2.05 11.03
N LEU A 46 7.43 2.06 11.66
CA LEU A 46 7.87 3.13 12.57
C LEU A 46 7.95 4.47 11.86
N LEU A 47 8.59 4.52 10.68
CA LEU A 47 8.60 5.71 9.82
C LEU A 47 7.19 6.15 9.45
N GLY A 48 6.33 5.17 9.17
CA GLY A 48 4.92 5.37 8.86
C GLY A 48 4.13 6.04 9.99
N MET A 49 4.37 5.62 11.24
CA MET A 49 3.71 6.19 12.41
C MET A 49 4.29 7.55 12.80
N VAL A 50 5.62 7.71 12.74
CA VAL A 50 6.30 8.97 13.03
C VAL A 50 5.95 10.05 12.00
N SER A 51 5.60 9.68 10.77
CA SER A 51 5.16 10.65 9.77
C SER A 51 3.90 11.40 10.21
N LEU A 52 2.94 10.74 10.86
CA LEU A 52 1.63 11.28 11.19
C LEU A 52 1.69 12.60 11.97
N PRO A 53 2.37 12.70 13.14
CA PRO A 53 2.47 13.97 13.85
C PRO A 53 3.21 15.07 13.05
N LEU A 54 4.12 14.70 12.14
CA LEU A 54 4.82 15.67 11.30
C LEU A 54 3.88 16.41 10.36
N LEU A 55 2.69 15.85 10.07
CA LEU A 55 1.69 16.50 9.24
C LEU A 55 1.27 17.87 9.78
N TRP A 56 1.18 18.00 11.11
CA TRP A 56 0.81 19.25 11.78
C TRP A 56 1.99 20.18 12.06
N ILE A 57 3.22 19.72 11.89
CA ILE A 57 4.44 20.52 12.09
C ILE A 57 4.87 21.12 10.75
N ASP A 58 5.19 20.26 9.80
CA ASP A 58 5.53 20.60 8.43
C ASP A 58 5.32 19.35 7.59
N TYR A 59 4.33 19.43 6.71
CA TYR A 59 3.92 18.28 5.94
C TYR A 59 5.01 17.78 4.96
N ARG A 60 6.05 18.58 4.66
CA ARG A 60 7.18 18.13 3.83
C ARG A 60 7.92 16.99 4.51
N TRP A 61 8.09 17.08 5.83
CA TRP A 61 8.68 16.02 6.64
C TRP A 61 7.76 14.82 6.76
N PHE A 62 6.44 15.04 6.86
CA PHE A 62 5.45 13.98 6.72
C PHE A 62 5.62 13.24 5.38
N ALA A 63 5.73 13.97 4.27
CA ALA A 63 5.79 13.40 2.92
C ALA A 63 7.08 12.59 2.73
N LEU A 64 8.20 13.12 3.22
CA LEU A 64 9.48 12.43 3.22
C LEU A 64 9.43 11.15 4.06
N ALA A 65 8.90 11.21 5.28
CA ALA A 65 8.77 10.04 6.15
C ALA A 65 7.85 8.97 5.54
N GLN A 66 6.73 9.36 4.91
CA GLN A 66 5.88 8.42 4.17
C GLN A 66 6.56 7.83 2.94
N LEU A 67 7.36 8.62 2.22
CA LEU A 67 8.14 8.11 1.10
C LEU A 67 9.15 7.06 1.57
N LEU A 68 9.88 7.34 2.66
CA LEU A 68 10.83 6.38 3.24
C LEU A 68 10.12 5.10 3.72
N SER A 69 8.96 5.24 4.37
CA SER A 69 8.14 4.10 4.78
C SER A 69 7.70 3.24 3.58
N LEU A 70 7.35 3.86 2.45
CA LEU A 70 6.98 3.16 1.21
C LEU A 70 8.19 2.49 0.54
N LEU A 71 9.38 3.09 0.64
CA LEU A 71 10.61 2.46 0.16
C LEU A 71 10.94 1.20 0.97
N CYS A 72 10.68 1.18 2.28
CA CYS A 72 10.86 -0.01 3.12
C CYS A 72 10.00 -1.20 2.64
N ASP A 73 8.71 -0.99 2.33
CA ASP A 73 7.82 -1.98 1.69
C ASP A 73 8.32 -2.40 0.27
N GLY A 74 8.96 -1.46 -0.42
CA GLY A 74 9.73 -1.76 -1.63
C GLY A 74 10.80 -2.83 -1.39
N ILE A 75 11.58 -2.63 -0.33
CA ILE A 75 12.81 -3.37 0.00
C ILE A 75 12.52 -4.70 0.68
N ASP A 76 11.59 -4.78 1.64
CA ASP A 76 11.33 -6.00 2.42
C ASP A 76 10.84 -7.16 1.53
N GLY A 77 9.93 -6.90 0.60
CA GLY A 77 9.44 -7.88 -0.35
C GLY A 77 10.54 -8.30 -1.32
N SER A 78 11.41 -7.36 -1.72
CA SER A 78 12.58 -7.65 -2.57
C SER A 78 13.62 -8.50 -1.83
N LEU A 79 13.83 -8.21 -0.55
CA LEU A 79 14.72 -8.93 0.34
C LEU A 79 14.23 -10.35 0.62
N ALA A 80 12.92 -10.54 0.89
CA ALA A 80 12.31 -11.85 1.08
C ALA A 80 12.46 -12.77 -0.14
N ARG A 81 12.37 -12.20 -1.35
CA ARG A 81 12.64 -12.93 -2.61
C ARG A 81 14.11 -13.25 -2.79
N TYR A 82 14.98 -12.29 -2.51
CA TYR A 82 16.43 -12.45 -2.65
C TYR A 82 16.99 -13.53 -1.71
N THR A 83 16.55 -13.54 -0.46
CA THR A 83 16.97 -14.54 0.55
C THR A 83 16.31 -15.90 0.35
N LYS A 84 15.35 -16.04 -0.58
CA LYS A 84 14.57 -17.27 -0.85
C LYS A 84 13.88 -17.85 0.39
N HIS A 85 13.61 -17.02 1.40
CA HIS A 85 12.92 -17.39 2.62
C HIS A 85 11.61 -16.58 2.80
N PRO A 86 10.64 -16.70 1.87
CA PRO A 86 9.33 -16.10 2.10
C PRO A 86 8.63 -16.86 3.24
N SER A 87 8.21 -16.13 4.29
CA SER A 87 7.40 -16.69 5.37
C SER A 87 5.95 -16.20 5.25
N GLU A 88 5.00 -17.09 5.53
CA GLU A 88 3.57 -16.71 5.49
C GLU A 88 3.25 -15.66 6.57
N PHE A 89 3.90 -15.76 7.73
CA PHE A 89 3.83 -14.73 8.76
C PHE A 89 4.33 -13.38 8.27
N GLY A 90 5.51 -13.32 7.63
CA GLY A 90 6.07 -12.07 7.13
C GLY A 90 5.16 -11.40 6.10
N LYS A 91 4.58 -12.19 5.20
CA LYS A 91 3.60 -11.72 4.20
C LYS A 91 2.32 -11.17 4.84
N GLN A 92 1.80 -11.82 5.87
CA GLN A 92 0.61 -11.33 6.60
C GLN A 92 0.93 -10.08 7.42
N PHE A 93 2.12 -10.03 8.03
CA PHE A 93 2.58 -8.90 8.82
C PHE A 93 2.78 -7.64 7.95
N ASP A 94 3.49 -7.78 6.84
CA ASP A 94 3.69 -6.75 5.82
C ASP A 94 2.36 -6.14 5.36
N TYR A 95 1.45 -7.01 4.91
CA TYR A 95 0.11 -6.61 4.51
C TYR A 95 -0.67 -5.89 5.63
N THR A 96 -0.59 -6.38 6.87
CA THR A 96 -1.31 -5.79 8.00
C THR A 96 -0.76 -4.40 8.30
N VAL A 97 0.56 -4.25 8.36
CA VAL A 97 1.24 -2.97 8.58
C VAL A 97 0.86 -1.97 7.49
N ASP A 98 0.91 -2.38 6.23
CA ASP A 98 0.56 -1.53 5.10
C ASP A 98 -0.86 -0.97 5.20
N VAL A 99 -1.82 -1.83 5.54
CA VAL A 99 -3.22 -1.43 5.71
C VAL A 99 -3.37 -0.50 6.91
N SER A 100 -2.75 -0.81 8.05
CA SER A 100 -2.81 0.02 9.25
C SER A 100 -2.24 1.42 8.99
N ILE A 101 -1.03 1.51 8.43
CA ILE A 101 -0.40 2.80 8.13
C ILE A 101 -1.20 3.58 7.10
N MET A 102 -1.76 2.91 6.09
CA MET A 102 -2.65 3.54 5.13
C MET A 102 -3.85 4.17 5.84
N LEU A 103 -4.63 3.40 6.61
CA LEU A 103 -5.82 3.89 7.31
C LEU A 103 -5.51 5.08 8.23
N LEU A 104 -4.41 5.01 8.97
CA LEU A 104 -3.95 6.10 9.84
C LEU A 104 -3.57 7.36 9.06
N THR A 105 -2.82 7.20 7.96
CA THR A 105 -2.40 8.31 7.09
C THR A 105 -3.60 9.03 6.49
N TYR A 106 -4.58 8.28 6.01
CA TYR A 106 -5.81 8.85 5.46
C TYR A 106 -6.62 9.58 6.52
N SER A 107 -6.76 8.99 7.71
CA SER A 107 -7.48 9.61 8.82
C SER A 107 -6.82 10.93 9.24
N ALA A 108 -5.48 10.96 9.33
CA ALA A 108 -4.72 12.16 9.65
C ALA A 108 -4.92 13.28 8.61
N MET A 109 -4.88 12.95 7.31
CA MET A 109 -5.11 13.91 6.22
C MET A 109 -6.52 14.52 6.25
N MET A 110 -7.53 13.72 6.62
CA MET A 110 -8.91 14.22 6.70
C MET A 110 -9.07 15.26 7.81
N VAL A 111 -8.48 14.98 8.97
CA VAL A 111 -8.49 15.92 10.10
C VAL A 111 -7.72 17.18 9.71
N TRP A 112 -6.56 17.04 9.07
CA TRP A 112 -5.72 18.16 8.67
C TRP A 112 -6.36 19.06 7.60
N LEU A 113 -7.15 18.51 6.68
CA LEU A 113 -7.85 19.28 5.63
C LEU A 113 -9.23 19.80 6.06
N GLU A 114 -9.75 19.37 7.20
CA GLU A 114 -11.09 19.72 7.70
C GLU A 114 -12.23 19.35 6.73
N GLN A 115 -12.08 18.25 5.98
CA GLN A 115 -13.03 17.87 4.91
C GLN A 115 -13.83 16.59 5.24
N PRO A 116 -15.08 16.70 5.74
CA PRO A 116 -15.87 15.54 6.17
C PRO A 116 -16.37 14.66 5.03
N ILE A 117 -16.54 15.19 3.80
CA ILE A 117 -17.03 14.37 2.67
C ILE A 117 -16.06 13.23 2.32
N TRP A 118 -14.76 13.42 2.53
CA TRP A 118 -13.77 12.39 2.27
C TRP A 118 -13.89 11.20 3.25
N VAL A 119 -14.37 11.45 4.48
CA VAL A 119 -14.61 10.44 5.53
C VAL A 119 -15.57 9.35 5.06
N ILE A 120 -16.60 9.71 4.28
CA ILE A 120 -17.59 8.76 3.77
C ILE A 120 -16.92 7.74 2.83
N GLY A 121 -15.99 8.15 1.97
CA GLY A 121 -15.35 7.22 1.03
C GLY A 121 -14.23 6.40 1.63
N LEU A 122 -13.61 6.86 2.72
CA LEU A 122 -12.73 6.00 3.53
C LEU A 122 -13.54 4.91 4.21
N ASN A 123 -14.66 5.24 4.85
CA ASN A 123 -15.55 4.24 5.42
C ASN A 123 -16.09 3.28 4.36
N TRP A 124 -16.40 3.80 3.17
CA TRP A 124 -16.80 2.99 2.02
C TRP A 124 -15.68 2.02 1.60
N TYR A 125 -14.45 2.52 1.43
CA TYR A 125 -13.30 1.70 1.07
C TYR A 125 -12.95 0.67 2.15
N ALA A 126 -12.92 1.08 3.42
CA ALA A 126 -12.71 0.18 4.54
C ALA A 126 -13.80 -0.90 4.60
N GLY A 127 -15.07 -0.55 4.33
CA GLY A 127 -16.17 -1.49 4.19
C GLY A 127 -15.95 -2.48 3.06
N LEU A 128 -15.58 -2.01 1.86
CA LEU A 128 -15.23 -2.89 0.73
C LEU A 128 -14.08 -3.82 1.07
N TRP A 129 -13.10 -3.33 1.83
CA TRP A 129 -11.95 -4.13 2.28
C TRP A 129 -12.36 -5.21 3.27
N VAL A 130 -13.14 -4.87 4.30
CA VAL A 130 -13.67 -5.83 5.28
C VAL A 130 -14.49 -6.90 4.56
N VAL A 131 -15.36 -6.51 3.63
CA VAL A 131 -16.12 -7.44 2.79
C VAL A 131 -15.16 -8.33 1.99
N ASN A 132 -14.19 -7.75 1.27
CA ASN A 132 -13.22 -8.50 0.49
C ASN A 132 -12.42 -9.52 1.33
N TRP A 133 -12.04 -9.12 2.56
CA TRP A 133 -11.38 -9.98 3.54
C TRP A 133 -12.29 -11.14 4.00
N LEU A 134 -13.54 -10.84 4.40
CA LEU A 134 -14.52 -11.85 4.82
C LEU A 134 -14.83 -12.89 3.73
N PHE A 135 -14.83 -12.49 2.45
CA PHE A 135 -15.13 -13.38 1.33
C PHE A 135 -13.89 -14.10 0.75
N GLY A 136 -12.72 -13.94 1.37
CA GLY A 136 -11.51 -14.73 1.11
C GLY A 136 -10.90 -14.56 -0.29
N LYS A 137 -11.38 -13.60 -1.09
CA LYS A 137 -10.77 -13.28 -2.38
C LYS A 137 -9.76 -12.17 -2.13
N MET A 138 -8.47 -12.51 -2.17
CA MET A 138 -7.41 -11.49 -2.22
C MET A 138 -7.46 -10.78 -3.57
N ILE A 139 -8.44 -9.90 -3.78
CA ILE A 139 -8.28 -8.82 -4.73
C ILE A 139 -7.12 -8.00 -4.17
N GLN A 140 -5.95 -8.14 -4.79
CA GLN A 140 -4.73 -7.42 -4.42
C GLN A 140 -4.94 -5.93 -4.74
N LEU A 141 -5.59 -5.23 -3.82
CA LEU A 141 -5.76 -3.79 -3.84
C LEU A 141 -4.39 -3.15 -3.50
N ALA A 142 -3.54 -2.91 -4.49
CA ALA A 142 -2.30 -2.15 -4.37
C ALA A 142 -2.36 -0.89 -5.26
N PRO A 143 -1.55 0.18 -5.07
CA PRO A 143 -0.85 0.70 -3.89
C PRO A 143 -1.38 2.12 -3.57
N MET A 144 -2.44 2.25 -2.78
CA MET A 144 -3.10 3.55 -2.53
C MET A 144 -2.24 4.55 -1.77
N ARG A 145 -1.41 4.06 -0.85
CA ARG A 145 -0.42 4.89 -0.14
C ARG A 145 0.45 5.68 -1.11
N LEU A 146 0.83 5.09 -2.25
CA LEU A 146 1.63 5.77 -3.27
C LEU A 146 0.87 6.97 -3.86
N MET A 147 -0.43 6.83 -4.16
CA MET A 147 -1.23 7.91 -4.75
C MET A 147 -1.33 9.12 -3.82
N LEU A 148 -1.57 8.88 -2.53
CA LEU A 148 -1.62 9.92 -1.51
C LEU A 148 -0.25 10.58 -1.31
N THR A 149 0.81 9.78 -1.17
CA THR A 149 2.19 10.30 -1.02
C THR A 149 2.62 11.16 -2.21
N LEU A 150 2.34 10.73 -3.44
CA LEU A 150 2.65 11.50 -4.66
C LEU A 150 1.85 12.81 -4.73
N SER A 151 0.58 12.78 -4.35
CA SER A 151 -0.26 13.98 -4.33
C SER A 151 0.26 15.03 -3.34
N ILE A 152 0.83 14.59 -2.23
CA ILE A 152 1.40 15.46 -1.20
C ILE A 152 2.75 16.04 -1.66
N LEU A 153 3.58 15.25 -2.35
CA LEU A 153 4.81 15.77 -2.96
C LEU A 153 4.54 16.88 -3.98
N VAL A 154 3.38 16.85 -4.66
CA VAL A 154 2.94 17.85 -5.64
C VAL A 154 2.02 18.92 -5.03
N TRP A 155 1.89 18.98 -3.69
CA TRP A 155 1.09 19.99 -2.96
C TRP A 155 -0.44 19.94 -3.25
N LEU A 156 -0.98 18.79 -3.66
CA LEU A 156 -2.40 18.61 -4.02
C LEU A 156 -3.09 17.47 -3.23
N PRO A 157 -3.21 17.58 -1.90
CA PRO A 157 -3.73 16.49 -1.07
C PRO A 157 -5.20 16.13 -1.38
N GLN A 158 -6.01 17.08 -1.84
CA GLN A 158 -7.39 16.84 -2.29
C GLN A 158 -7.45 15.93 -3.52
N LEU A 159 -6.47 16.02 -4.42
CA LEU A 159 -6.37 15.14 -5.58
C LEU A 159 -6.15 13.68 -5.15
N GLY A 160 -5.28 13.46 -4.16
CA GLY A 160 -5.04 12.14 -3.59
C GLY A 160 -6.32 11.51 -3.01
N LEU A 161 -7.09 12.28 -2.24
CA LEU A 161 -8.37 11.85 -1.68
C LEU A 161 -9.42 11.57 -2.78
N ALA A 162 -9.51 12.43 -3.80
CA ALA A 162 -10.41 12.26 -4.94
C ALA A 162 -10.12 10.99 -5.72
N LEU A 163 -8.85 10.73 -6.02
CA LEU A 163 -8.44 9.51 -6.71
C LEU A 163 -8.73 8.26 -5.88
N THR A 164 -8.60 8.35 -4.56
CA THR A 164 -8.93 7.24 -3.64
C THR A 164 -10.41 6.91 -3.68
N TRP A 165 -11.28 7.93 -3.68
CA TRP A 165 -12.71 7.77 -3.84
C TRP A 165 -13.08 7.13 -5.18
N ALA A 166 -12.52 7.66 -6.28
CA ALA A 166 -12.75 7.11 -7.62
C ALA A 166 -12.34 5.64 -7.68
N TYR A 167 -11.19 5.29 -7.08
CA TYR A 167 -10.74 3.92 -6.99
C TYR A 167 -11.69 3.05 -6.16
N ALA A 168 -12.12 3.49 -4.97
CA ALA A 168 -13.06 2.74 -4.13
C ALA A 168 -14.38 2.44 -4.86
N VAL A 169 -14.89 3.41 -5.63
CA VAL A 169 -16.06 3.22 -6.50
C VAL A 169 -15.79 2.15 -7.55
N VAL A 170 -14.69 2.23 -8.30
CA VAL A 170 -14.31 1.21 -9.30
C VAL A 170 -14.22 -0.18 -8.68
N MET A 171 -13.59 -0.29 -7.51
CA MET A 171 -13.43 -1.56 -6.81
C MET A 171 -14.74 -2.15 -6.29
N SER A 172 -15.71 -1.31 -5.93
CA SER A 172 -17.04 -1.79 -5.57
C SER A 172 -17.70 -2.55 -6.73
N PHE A 173 -17.56 -2.07 -7.97
CA PHE A 173 -18.08 -2.75 -9.16
C PHE A 173 -17.32 -4.04 -9.45
N VAL A 174 -16.00 -4.05 -9.29
CA VAL A 174 -15.18 -5.26 -9.47
C VAL A 174 -15.56 -6.33 -8.44
N LEU A 175 -15.71 -5.94 -7.17
CA LEU A 175 -16.11 -6.85 -6.09
C LEU A 175 -17.53 -7.37 -6.31
N LEU A 176 -18.48 -6.49 -6.67
CA LEU A 176 -19.85 -6.88 -7.01
C LEU A 176 -19.86 -7.90 -8.15
N LYS A 177 -19.14 -7.64 -9.25
CA LYS A 177 -18.99 -8.60 -10.36
C LYS A 177 -18.39 -9.92 -9.87
N ALA A 178 -17.35 -9.88 -9.03
CA ALA A 178 -16.69 -11.07 -8.50
C ALA A 178 -17.58 -11.89 -7.55
N LEU A 179 -18.50 -11.25 -6.84
CA LEU A 179 -19.51 -11.91 -6.00
C LEU A 179 -20.62 -12.54 -6.86
N LEU A 180 -21.11 -11.81 -7.86
CA LEU A 180 -22.17 -12.28 -8.77
C LEU A 180 -21.71 -13.44 -9.67
N TYR A 181 -20.45 -13.46 -10.11
CA TYR A 181 -19.93 -14.52 -10.99
C TYR A 181 -19.61 -15.83 -10.26
N LYS A 182 -19.63 -15.86 -8.93
CA LYS A 182 -19.32 -17.05 -8.11
C LYS A 182 -20.52 -18.01 -7.95
N ARG A 183 -21.58 -17.84 -8.75
CA ARG A 183 -22.85 -18.58 -8.65
C ARG A 183 -23.10 -19.63 -9.76
N LYS A 184 -22.04 -20.15 -10.38
CA LYS A 184 -22.11 -21.35 -11.23
C LYS A 184 -21.02 -22.33 -10.84
#